data_AF-D3AI56-F1
#
_entry.id   AF-D3AI56-F1
#
_cell.length_a   1.000
_cell.length_b   1.000
_cell.length_c   1.000
_cell.angle_alpha   90.00
_cell.angle_beta   90.00
_cell.angle_gamma   90.00
#
_symmetry.space_group_name_H-M   'P 1'
#
loop_
_entity.id
_entity.type
_entity.pdbx_description
1 polymer ?
#
loop_
_entity_poly.entity_id
_entity_poly.type
_entity_poly.pdbx_seq_one_letter_code
_entity_poly.pdbx_strand_id
1 'polypeptide(L)' 'MKNKKQGTMLERRNNQGYLYLLPWIIGFLIFQLYPIAMSLYYSFTDYSFGSQYDFVGLANYLQIFTKDREVKNS' A
#
# COMPACT_ATOMS: atom_id res chain seq x y z
N MET A 1 17.00 35.22 47.90
CA MET A 1 17.18 34.96 46.45
C MET A 1 16.80 33.49 46.19
N LYS A 2 15.65 33.21 45.56
CA LYS A 2 15.16 31.83 45.34
C LYS A 2 15.70 31.31 44.02
N ASN A 3 16.68 30.41 44.07
CA ASN A 3 17.22 29.74 42.88
C ASN A 3 16.68 28.30 42.81
N LYS A 4 15.43 28.15 42.35
CA LYS A 4 14.90 26.85 41.92
C LYS A 4 15.38 26.63 40.49
N LYS A 5 16.57 26.04 40.32
CA LYS A 5 16.91 25.36 39.08
C LYS A 5 15.99 24.14 38.97
N GLN A 6 14.78 24.35 38.47
CA GLN A 6 13.94 23.27 37.97
C GLN A 6 14.63 22.78 36.70
N GLY A 7 15.57 21.83 36.86
CA GLY A 7 16.04 21.04 35.74
C GLY A 7 14.80 20.43 35.09
N THR A 8 14.52 20.84 33.86
CA THR A 8 13.44 20.27 33.06
C THR A 8 13.70 18.77 33.02
N MET A 9 12.91 17.99 33.76
CA MET A 9 12.83 16.56 33.57
C MET A 9 12.29 16.37 32.16
N LEU A 10 13.18 16.39 31.17
CA LEU A 10 12.91 15.85 29.85
C LEU A 10 12.67 14.36 30.11
N GLU A 11 11.40 14.03 30.33
CA GLU A 11 10.92 12.67 30.46
C GLU A 11 11.58 11.84 29.37
N ARG A 12 12.37 10.85 29.79
CA ARG A 12 12.86 9.81 28.91
C ARG A 12 11.64 9.03 28.46
N ARG A 13 11.00 9.48 27.37
CA ARG A 13 9.85 8.81 26.78
C ARG A 13 10.28 7.41 26.39
N ASN A 14 9.74 6.44 27.11
CA ASN A 14 10.00 5.03 26.85
C ASN A 14 9.22 4.64 25.60
N ASN A 15 9.92 4.55 24.47
CA ASN A 15 9.33 4.24 23.16
C ASN A 15 8.91 2.76 23.02
N GLN A 16 9.02 1.97 24.08
CA GLN A 16 8.58 0.57 24.11
C GLN A 16 7.07 0.41 23.80
N GLY A 17 6.26 1.44 24.05
CA GLY A 17 4.85 1.48 23.65
C GLY A 17 4.63 1.20 22.16
N TYR A 18 5.54 1.65 21.28
CA TYR A 18 5.44 1.40 19.85
C TYR A 18 5.65 -0.08 19.50
N LEU A 19 6.49 -0.80 20.23
CA LEU A 19 6.73 -2.24 20.01
C LEU A 19 5.47 -3.06 20.28
N TYR A 20 4.65 -2.67 21.26
CA TYR A 20 3.37 -3.31 21.53
C TYR A 20 2.30 -2.99 20.50
N LEU A 21 2.37 -1.82 19.85
CA LEU A 21 1.46 -1.40 18.79
C LEU A 21 1.79 -2.02 17.42
N LEU A 22 3.07 -2.31 17.16
CA LEU A 22 3.54 -2.89 15.91
C LEU A 22 2.73 -4.10 15.42
N PRO A 23 2.46 -5.16 16.20
CA PRO A 23 1.71 -6.32 15.69
C PRO A 23 0.29 -5.95 15.24
N TRP A 24 -0.35 -4.99 15.92
CA TRP A 24 -1.68 -4.49 15.56
C TRP A 24 -1.66 -3.68 14.27
N ILE A 25 -0.67 -2.79 14.11
CA ILE A 25 -0.49 -1.98 12.91
C ILE A 25 -0.15 -2.89 11.72
N ILE A 26 0.74 -3.87 11.91
CA ILE A 26 1.11 -4.84 10.87
C ILE A 26 -0.12 -5.64 10.44
N GLY A 27 -0.91 -6.15 11.40
CA GLY A 27 -2.15 -6.85 11.09
C GLY A 27 -3.10 -5.99 10.26
N PHE A 28 -3.37 -4.77 10.71
CA PHE A 28 -4.22 -3.81 9.99
C PHE A 28 -3.73 -3.54 8.56
N LEU A 29 -2.43 -3.26 8.39
CA LEU A 29 -1.83 -3.01 7.09
C LEU A 29 -1.92 -4.24 6.18
N ILE A 30 -1.70 -5.45 6.69
CA ILE A 30 -1.85 -6.67 5.89
C ILE A 30 -3.29 -6.81 5.42
N PHE A 31 -4.28 -6.67 6.31
CA PHE A 31 -5.69 -6.80 5.94
C PHE A 31 -6.13 -5.74 4.91
N GLN A 32 -5.56 -4.54 4.95
CA GLN A 32 -5.88 -3.49 3.99
C GLN A 32 -5.11 -3.64 2.67
N LEU A 33 -3.80 -3.92 2.72
CA LEU A 33 -2.94 -3.99 1.54
C LEU A 33 -3.13 -5.30 0.76
N TYR A 34 -3.48 -6.39 1.43
CA TYR A 34 -3.68 -7.69 0.78
C TYR A 34 -4.75 -7.66 -0.34
N PRO A 35 -5.99 -7.18 -0.13
CA PRO A 35 -6.98 -7.11 -1.21
C PRO A 35 -6.59 -6.13 -2.31
N ILE A 36 -5.92 -5.02 -1.96
CA ILE A 36 -5.42 -4.04 -2.93
C ILE A 36 -4.35 -4.68 -3.81
N ALA A 37 -3.39 -5.38 -3.21
CA ALA A 37 -2.33 -6.08 -3.92
C ALA A 37 -2.88 -7.21 -4.80
N MET A 38 -3.90 -7.95 -4.33
CA MET A 38 -4.57 -8.96 -5.15
C MET A 38 -5.32 -8.33 -6.34
N SER A 39 -6.06 -7.24 -6.13
CA SER A 39 -6.73 -6.53 -7.23
C SER A 39 -5.72 -6.03 -8.26
N LEU A 40 -4.60 -5.47 -7.80
CA LEU A 40 -3.52 -5.04 -8.67
C LEU A 40 -2.88 -6.23 -9.42
N TYR A 41 -2.64 -7.35 -8.74
CA TYR A 41 -2.14 -8.57 -9.35
C TYR A 41 -3.08 -9.12 -10.43
N TYR A 42 -4.39 -9.13 -10.16
CA TYR A 42 -5.40 -9.50 -11.14
C TYR A 42 -5.42 -8.55 -12.34
N SER A 43 -5.13 -7.26 -12.17
CA SER A 43 -5.06 -6.31 -13.29
C SER A 43 -3.96 -6.64 -14.32
N PHE A 44 -2.93 -7.39 -13.90
CA PHE A 44 -1.86 -7.87 -14.77
C PHE A 44 -2.11 -9.27 -15.36
N THR A 45 -3.24 -9.89 -15.02
CA THR A 45 -3.65 -11.19 -15.56
C THR A 45 -4.81 -10.97 -16.52
N ASP A 46 -4.82 -11.64 -17.68
CA ASP A 46 -6.01 -11.69 -18.52
C ASP A 46 -6.92 -12.83 -18.04
N TYR A 47 -8.10 -12.47 -17.55
CA TYR A 47 -9.13 -13.43 -17.14
C TYR A 47 -10.15 -13.58 -18.26
N SER A 48 -9.76 -14.30 -19.31
CA SER A 48 -10.69 -14.68 -20.37
C SER A 48 -11.54 -15.88 -19.91
N PHE A 49 -12.87 -15.73 -19.92
CA PHE A 49 -13.82 -16.78 -19.52
C PHE A 49 -13.64 -18.03 -20.40
N GLY A 50 -12.81 -18.98 -19.95
CA GLY A 50 -12.56 -20.27 -20.61
C GLY A 50 -11.11 -20.56 -21.02
N SER A 51 -10.15 -19.66 -20.82
CA SER A 51 -8.72 -19.91 -21.10
C SER A 51 -7.86 -19.90 -19.84
N GLN A 52 -6.68 -20.52 -19.94
CA GLN A 52 -5.69 -20.62 -18.87
C GLN A 52 -5.31 -19.23 -18.32
N TYR A 53 -4.94 -19.21 -17.03
CA TYR A 53 -4.52 -18.02 -16.31
C TYR A 53 -3.21 -17.49 -16.89
N ASP A 54 -3.30 -16.63 -17.91
CA ASP A 54 -2.14 -16.08 -18.60
C ASP A 54 -1.76 -14.73 -17.96
N PHE A 55 -0.58 -14.69 -17.35
CA PHE A 55 0.00 -13.47 -16.81
C PHE A 55 0.52 -12.61 -17.97
N VAL A 56 -0.28 -11.64 -18.42
CA VAL A 56 0.03 -10.81 -19.59
C VAL A 56 0.72 -9.49 -19.21
N GLY A 57 0.90 -9.23 -17.92
CA GLY A 57 1.63 -8.08 -17.40
C GLY A 57 1.00 -6.75 -17.86
N LEU A 58 1.79 -5.90 -18.50
CA LEU A 58 1.36 -4.59 -18.99
C LEU A 58 0.67 -4.62 -20.36
N ALA A 59 0.50 -5.80 -20.97
CA ALA A 59 -0.10 -5.91 -22.30
C ALA A 59 -1.54 -5.36 -22.34
N ASN A 60 -2.31 -5.53 -21.27
CA ASN A 60 -3.67 -4.98 -21.14
C ASN A 60 -3.68 -3.44 -21.20
N TYR A 61 -2.74 -2.80 -20.49
CA TYR A 61 -2.59 -1.34 -20.51
C TYR A 61 -2.15 -0.85 -21.89
N LEU A 62 -1.15 -1.52 -22.49
CA LEU A 62 -0.69 -1.21 -23.84
C LEU A 62 -1.82 -1.33 -24.87
N GLN A 63 -2.69 -2.33 -24.76
CA GLN A 63 -3.85 -2.48 -25.63
C GLN A 63 -4.82 -1.31 -25.52
N ILE A 64 -5.12 -0.83 -24.31
CA ILE A 64 -5.97 0.35 -24.11
C ILE A 64 -5.34 1.58 -24.79
N PHE A 65 -4.04 1.82 -24.58
CA PHE A 65 -3.37 2.99 -25.15
C PHE A 65 -3.11 2.93 -26.66
N THR A 66 -3.08 1.73 -27.26
CA THR A 66 -2.77 1.56 -28.69
C THR A 66 -3.97 1.22 -29.57
N LYS A 67 -5.01 0.60 -28.99
CA LYS A 67 -6.14 0.05 -29.75
C LYS A 67 -7.40 0.90 -29.64
N ASP A 68 -7.52 1.76 -28.61
CA ASP A 68 -8.62 2.74 -28.56
C ASP A 68 -8.34 3.94 -29.46
N ARG A 69 -9.09 3.95 -30.56
CA ARG A 69 -9.08 5.01 -31.58
C ARG A 69 -9.73 6.32 -31.09
N GLU A 70 -10.29 6.34 -29.88
CA GLU A 70 -10.88 7.52 -29.26
C GLU A 70 -9.84 8.49 -28.67
N VAL A 71 -8.69 8.00 -28.19
CA VAL A 71 -7.59 8.86 -27.68
C VAL A 71 -6.98 9.72 -28.80
N LYS A 72 -7.14 9.32 -30.07
CA LYS A 72 -6.61 10.05 -31.23
C LYS A 72 -7.55 11.13 -31.79
N ASN A 73 -8.80 11.22 -31.33
CA ASN A 73 -9.82 12.10 -31.91
C ASN A 73 -10.47 13.08 -30.90
N SER A 74 -9.89 13.26 -29.70
CA SER A 74 -10.20 14.38 -28.80
C SER A 74 -8.99 15.28 -28.63
#